data_AF-K1LW52-F1
#
_entry.id   AF-K1LW52-F1
#
_cell.length_a   1.000
_cell.length_b   1.000
_cell.length_c   1.000
_cell.angle_alpha   90.00
_cell.angle_beta   90.00
_cell.angle_gamma   90.00
#
_symmetry.space_group_name_H-M   'P 1'
#
loop_
_entity.id
_entity.type
_entity.pdbx_description
1 polymer ?
#
loop_
_entity_poly.entity_id
_entity_poly.type
_entity_poly.pdbx_seq_one_letter_code
_entity_poly.pdbx_strand_id
1 'polypeptide(L)'
;MGQIIEFPDDKKARERVEALKQTLEELIFEKNHLQYIICENIQMEYMLIFGSLEYELYQSYCKYLRLRRKRELIQAKINRQEKINMKIIELQLDEEFEAYQQQLNEKIEEINQALARSKADALSEDQAAQLKKSYRSIVKKLHPDLNPNITEAEKEMFYHATDAYKDGDLQTIQLIFEIVCSDGMESEATLKGKSLHEEVERLEGLVSQIQNEIEQIQTTPPYIWSIYLTDETKKTEKLDELKQDIEEFKQAIRIQEEYIEQLMRDAT
;
A
#
# COMPACT_ATOMS: atom_id res chain seq x y z
N MET A 1 23.40 -48.18 26.57
CA MET A 1 23.10 -47.19 25.52
C MET A 1 21.80 -47.62 24.86
N GLY A 2 20.68 -46.99 25.23
CA GLY A 2 19.38 -47.30 24.65
C GLY A 2 19.30 -46.75 23.24
N GLN A 3 19.05 -47.61 22.25
CA GLN A 3 18.71 -47.17 20.90
C GLN A 3 17.41 -46.38 20.99
N ILE A 4 17.47 -45.09 20.66
CA ILE A 4 16.29 -44.26 20.45
C ILE A 4 15.65 -44.78 19.16
N ILE A 5 14.58 -45.55 19.30
CA ILE A 5 13.74 -45.97 18.18
C ILE A 5 12.91 -44.75 17.82
N GLU A 6 13.33 -43.98 16.82
CA GLU A 6 12.45 -42.99 16.19
C GLU A 6 11.33 -43.73 15.45
N PHE A 7 10.08 -43.45 15.80
CA PHE A 7 8.94 -43.98 15.07
C PHE A 7 8.92 -43.39 13.65
N PRO A 8 8.65 -44.19 12.59
CA PRO A 8 8.65 -43.71 11.20
C PRO A 8 7.72 -42.52 10.93
N ASP A 9 6.64 -42.40 11.70
CA ASP A 9 5.67 -41.31 11.60
C ASP A 9 6.20 -39.98 12.16
N ASP A 10 7.03 -40.03 13.22
CA ASP A 10 7.69 -38.84 13.78
C ASP A 10 8.76 -38.28 12.84
N LYS A 11 9.48 -39.17 12.14
CA LYS A 11 10.47 -38.75 11.14
C LYS A 11 9.80 -38.03 9.97
N LYS A 12 8.71 -38.60 9.43
CA LYS A 12 7.93 -37.96 8.34
C LYS A 12 7.33 -36.63 8.77
N ALA A 13 6.81 -36.54 10.00
CA ALA A 13 6.24 -35.30 10.51
C ALA A 13 7.31 -34.21 10.70
N ARG A 14 8.52 -34.55 11.16
CA ARG A 14 9.65 -33.60 11.22
C ARG A 14 10.08 -33.12 9.84
N GLU A 15 10.22 -34.03 8.87
CA GLU A 15 10.52 -33.67 7.48
C GLU A 15 9.44 -32.74 6.90
N ARG A 16 8.17 -32.98 7.22
CA ARG A 16 7.05 -32.13 6.80
C ARG A 16 7.09 -30.75 7.45
N VAL A 17 7.38 -30.66 8.76
CA VAL A 17 7.55 -29.38 9.47
C VAL A 17 8.69 -28.57 8.85
N GLU A 18 9.84 -29.20 8.59
CA GLU A 18 10.99 -28.54 7.97
C GLU A 18 10.65 -28.00 6.58
N ALA A 19 9.97 -28.80 5.75
CA ALA A 19 9.50 -28.38 4.43
C ALA A 19 8.50 -27.20 4.52
N LEU A 20 7.54 -27.26 5.44
CA LEU A 20 6.57 -26.19 5.64
C LEU A 20 7.22 -24.91 6.13
N LYS A 21 8.23 -24.99 7.00
CA LYS A 21 9.00 -23.81 7.44
C LYS A 21 9.76 -23.17 6.28
N GLN A 22 10.36 -23.96 5.40
CA GLN A 22 11.02 -23.45 4.19
C GLN A 22 10.02 -22.75 3.26
N THR A 23 8.86 -23.37 3.01
CA THR A 23 7.79 -22.75 2.22
C THR A 23 7.29 -21.46 2.87
N LEU A 24 7.10 -21.45 4.19
CA LEU A 24 6.62 -20.29 4.92
C LEU A 24 7.64 -19.14 4.90
N GLU A 25 8.94 -19.43 5.03
CA GLU A 25 10.03 -18.46 4.85
C GLU A 25 9.94 -17.79 3.48
N GLU A 26 9.78 -18.59 2.41
CA GLU A 26 9.67 -18.10 1.05
C GLU A 26 8.44 -17.21 0.84
N LEU A 27 7.28 -17.65 1.31
CA LEU A 27 6.03 -16.89 1.18
C LEU A 27 6.05 -15.59 1.99
N ILE A 28 6.57 -15.59 3.21
CA ILE A 28 6.70 -14.37 4.02
C ILE A 28 7.62 -13.37 3.29
N PHE A 29 8.76 -13.85 2.79
CA PHE A 29 9.68 -13.00 2.05
C PHE A 29 9.03 -12.45 0.77
N GLU A 30 8.35 -13.30 0.00
CA GLU A 30 7.62 -12.91 -1.21
C GLU A 30 6.58 -11.84 -0.91
N LYS A 31 5.73 -12.07 0.10
CA LYS A 31 4.72 -11.10 0.54
C LYS A 31 5.36 -9.74 0.87
N ASN A 32 6.40 -9.74 1.71
CA ASN A 32 7.09 -8.52 2.11
C ASN A 32 7.75 -7.82 0.92
N HIS A 33 8.38 -8.57 0.02
CA HIS A 33 9.00 -8.01 -1.18
C HIS A 33 7.95 -7.38 -2.11
N LEU A 34 6.82 -8.07 -2.29
CA LEU A 34 5.73 -7.63 -3.12
C LEU A 34 5.11 -6.36 -2.54
N GLN A 35 4.82 -6.33 -1.24
CA GLN A 35 4.22 -5.19 -0.56
C GLN A 35 5.14 -3.98 -0.49
N TYR A 36 6.38 -4.14 -0.03
CA TYR A 36 7.24 -3.01 0.33
C TYR A 36 8.14 -2.50 -0.80
N ILE A 37 8.35 -3.31 -1.84
CA ILE A 37 9.22 -2.93 -2.96
C ILE A 37 8.41 -2.85 -4.25
N ILE A 38 7.71 -3.93 -4.63
CA ILE A 38 7.02 -4.00 -5.92
C ILE A 38 5.85 -3.01 -5.94
N CYS A 39 4.94 -3.09 -4.97
CA CYS A 39 3.78 -2.20 -4.90
C CYS A 39 4.17 -0.73 -4.74
N GLU A 40 5.17 -0.43 -3.90
CA GLU A 40 5.69 0.93 -3.72
C GLU A 40 6.28 1.50 -5.01
N ASN A 41 7.04 0.70 -5.77
CA ASN A 41 7.59 1.13 -7.05
C ASN A 41 6.50 1.35 -8.10
N ILE A 42 5.52 0.44 -8.17
CA ILE A 42 4.35 0.59 -9.03
C ILE A 42 3.56 1.85 -8.66
N GLN A 43 3.30 2.08 -7.38
CA GLN A 43 2.59 3.26 -6.90
C GLN A 43 3.32 4.54 -7.29
N MET A 44 4.62 4.61 -7.05
CA MET A 44 5.45 5.74 -7.45
C MET A 44 5.36 6.00 -8.96
N GLU A 45 5.62 4.99 -9.80
CA GLU A 45 5.57 5.15 -11.25
C GLU A 45 4.17 5.56 -11.73
N TYR A 46 3.13 4.96 -11.16
CA TYR A 46 1.74 5.30 -11.45
C TYR A 46 1.44 6.77 -11.11
N MET A 47 1.80 7.22 -9.90
CA MET A 47 1.57 8.60 -9.47
C MET A 47 2.34 9.62 -10.32
N LEU A 48 3.55 9.28 -10.79
CA LEU A 48 4.32 10.15 -11.69
C LEU A 48 3.65 10.31 -13.06
N ILE A 49 2.96 9.28 -13.56
CA ILE A 49 2.32 9.29 -14.89
C ILE A 49 0.90 9.87 -14.82
N PHE A 50 0.10 9.40 -13.87
CA PHE A 50 -1.34 9.65 -13.80
C PHE A 50 -1.74 10.64 -12.71
N GLY A 51 -0.93 10.79 -11.65
CA GLY A 51 -1.33 11.50 -10.43
C GLY A 51 -1.75 12.95 -10.67
N SER A 52 -1.08 13.68 -11.58
CA SER A 52 -1.46 15.05 -11.92
C SER A 52 -2.83 15.14 -12.61
N LEU A 53 -3.14 14.19 -13.50
CA LEU A 53 -4.43 14.10 -14.18
C LEU A 53 -5.54 13.66 -13.24
N GLU A 54 -5.30 12.66 -12.40
CA GLU A 54 -6.29 12.22 -11.40
C GLU A 54 -6.59 13.31 -10.38
N TYR A 55 -5.58 14.07 -9.97
CA TYR A 55 -5.76 15.25 -9.13
C TYR A 55 -6.61 16.31 -9.85
N GLU A 56 -6.28 16.66 -11.10
CA GLU A 56 -7.04 17.65 -11.88
C GLU A 56 -8.48 17.22 -12.11
N LEU A 57 -8.71 15.93 -12.38
CA LEU A 57 -10.04 15.34 -12.52
C LEU A 57 -10.84 15.49 -11.23
N TYR A 58 -10.25 15.08 -10.10
CA TYR A 58 -10.92 15.18 -8.80
C TYR A 58 -11.18 16.63 -8.39
N GLN A 59 -10.24 17.52 -8.65
CA GLN A 59 -10.39 18.96 -8.43
C GLN A 59 -11.55 19.54 -9.26
N SER A 60 -11.65 19.15 -10.53
CA SER A 60 -12.72 19.58 -11.43
C SER A 60 -14.08 19.03 -10.98
N TYR A 61 -14.14 17.77 -10.55
CA TYR A 61 -15.33 17.18 -9.94
C TYR A 61 -15.80 17.95 -8.69
N CYS A 62 -14.88 18.25 -7.76
CA CYS A 62 -15.19 19.01 -6.56
C CYS A 62 -15.72 20.41 -6.90
N LYS A 63 -15.07 21.10 -7.85
CA LYS A 63 -15.50 22.42 -8.31
C LYS A 63 -16.90 22.37 -8.91
N TYR A 64 -17.18 21.39 -9.76
CA TYR A 64 -18.49 21.18 -10.35
C TYR A 64 -19.57 20.96 -9.28
N LEU A 65 -19.35 20.05 -8.33
CA LEU A 65 -20.29 19.78 -7.25
C LEU A 65 -20.58 21.03 -6.41
N ARG A 66 -19.51 21.77 -6.05
CA ARG A 66 -19.64 22.99 -5.25
C ARG A 66 -20.45 24.06 -5.98
N LEU A 67 -20.23 24.24 -7.29
CA LEU A 67 -21.02 25.16 -8.11
C LEU A 67 -22.48 24.72 -8.25
N ARG A 68 -22.71 23.42 -8.48
CA ARG A 68 -24.07 22.88 -8.54
C ARG A 68 -24.82 23.15 -7.23
N ARG A 69 -24.18 22.90 -6.09
CA ARG A 69 -24.75 23.14 -4.77
C ARG A 69 -25.01 24.63 -4.51
N LYS A 70 -24.07 25.49 -4.89
CA LYS A 70 -24.23 26.95 -4.86
C LYS A 70 -25.45 27.41 -5.64
N ARG A 71 -25.64 26.90 -6.86
CA ARG A 71 -26.81 27.18 -7.69
C ARG A 71 -28.10 26.77 -7.01
N GLU A 72 -28.16 25.58 -6.40
CA GLU A 72 -29.34 25.10 -5.67
C GLU A 72 -29.70 26.03 -4.49
N LEU A 73 -28.70 26.50 -3.73
CA LEU A 73 -28.92 27.43 -2.63
C LEU A 73 -29.45 28.80 -3.12
N ILE A 74 -28.86 29.34 -4.20
CA ILE A 74 -29.32 30.58 -4.82
C ILE A 74 -30.77 30.44 -5.30
N GLN A 75 -31.07 29.40 -6.07
CA GLN A 75 -32.41 29.16 -6.59
C GLN A 75 -33.45 29.00 -5.46
N ALA A 76 -33.10 28.30 -4.39
CA ALA A 76 -33.98 28.13 -3.24
C ALA A 76 -34.32 29.48 -2.56
N LYS A 77 -33.35 30.39 -2.48
CA LYS A 77 -33.56 31.75 -1.94
C LYS A 77 -34.44 32.59 -2.86
N ILE A 78 -34.22 32.53 -4.18
CA ILE A 78 -35.05 33.20 -5.19
C ILE A 78 -36.51 32.73 -5.08
N ASN A 79 -36.73 31.42 -5.04
CA ASN A 79 -38.07 30.83 -4.97
C ASN A 79 -38.84 31.23 -3.70
N ARG A 80 -38.12 31.53 -2.61
CA ARG A 80 -38.70 32.01 -1.34
C ARG A 80 -38.78 33.54 -1.24
N GLN A 81 -38.36 34.27 -2.28
CA GLN A 81 -38.26 35.73 -2.30
C GLN A 81 -37.39 36.29 -1.15
N GLU A 82 -36.38 35.53 -0.73
CA GLU A 82 -35.43 35.92 0.30
C GLU A 82 -34.27 36.71 -0.30
N LYS A 83 -33.67 37.63 0.48
CA LYS A 83 -32.45 38.32 0.05
C LYS A 83 -31.29 37.31 -0.06
N ILE A 84 -30.63 37.29 -1.21
CA ILE A 84 -29.45 36.46 -1.45
C ILE A 84 -28.26 37.11 -0.76
N ASN A 85 -27.74 36.46 0.29
CA ASN A 85 -26.46 36.85 0.90
C ASN A 85 -25.37 35.88 0.47
N MET A 86 -24.57 36.34 -0.50
CA MET A 86 -23.54 35.52 -1.11
C MET A 86 -22.47 35.05 -0.11
N LYS A 87 -22.15 35.87 0.90
CA LYS A 87 -21.15 35.50 1.91
C LYS A 87 -21.59 34.33 2.78
N ILE A 88 -22.88 34.27 3.11
CA ILE A 88 -23.45 33.16 3.92
C ILE A 88 -23.45 31.87 3.09
N ILE A 89 -23.83 31.96 1.82
CA ILE A 89 -23.82 30.81 0.91
C ILE A 89 -22.41 30.25 0.75
N GLU A 90 -21.39 31.11 0.55
CA GLU A 90 -20.02 30.64 0.43
C GLU A 90 -19.50 29.98 1.71
N LEU A 91 -19.78 30.56 2.88
CA LEU A 91 -19.35 29.99 4.16
C LEU A 91 -20.00 28.62 4.42
N GLN A 92 -21.29 28.46 4.11
CA GLN A 92 -21.96 27.17 4.19
C GLN A 92 -21.32 26.14 3.25
N LEU A 93 -20.95 26.56 2.03
CA LEU A 93 -20.31 25.67 1.07
C LEU A 93 -18.88 25.30 1.48
N ASP A 94 -18.14 26.19 2.13
CA ASP A 94 -16.81 25.88 2.66
C ASP A 94 -16.88 24.77 3.73
N GLU A 95 -17.88 24.85 4.62
CA GLU A 95 -18.17 23.81 5.62
C GLU A 95 -18.62 22.50 4.94
N GLU A 96 -19.56 22.55 3.99
CA GLU A 96 -20.07 21.36 3.29
C GLU A 96 -18.97 20.63 2.48
N PHE A 97 -17.93 21.35 2.02
CA PHE A 97 -16.89 20.82 1.14
C PHE A 97 -15.50 20.65 1.80
N GLU A 98 -15.39 20.81 3.11
CA GLU A 98 -14.12 20.66 3.84
C GLU A 98 -13.49 19.27 3.63
N ALA A 99 -14.28 18.20 3.70
CA ALA A 99 -13.80 16.83 3.48
C ALA A 99 -13.21 16.62 2.07
N TYR A 100 -13.76 17.31 1.06
CA TYR A 100 -13.23 17.26 -0.31
C TYR A 100 -11.88 17.96 -0.41
N GLN A 101 -11.68 19.06 0.32
CA GLN A 101 -10.38 19.74 0.39
C GLN A 101 -9.33 18.88 1.09
N GLN A 102 -9.71 18.17 2.15
CA GLN A 102 -8.81 17.22 2.82
C GLN A 102 -8.33 16.13 1.85
N GLN A 103 -9.25 15.53 1.08
CA GLN A 103 -8.89 14.52 0.07
C GLN A 103 -8.00 15.08 -1.06
N LEU A 104 -8.18 16.34 -1.46
CA LEU A 104 -7.27 16.98 -2.42
C LEU A 104 -5.85 17.13 -1.84
N ASN A 105 -5.75 17.47 -0.54
CA ASN A 105 -4.46 17.56 0.14
C ASN A 105 -3.79 16.18 0.26
N GLU A 106 -4.54 15.14 0.61
CA GLU A 106 -4.03 13.76 0.65
C GLU A 106 -3.45 13.34 -0.71
N LYS A 107 -4.16 13.61 -1.81
CA LYS A 107 -3.64 13.35 -3.17
C LYS A 107 -2.35 14.11 -3.48
N ILE A 108 -2.22 15.36 -3.01
CA ILE A 108 -0.98 16.13 -3.17
C ILE A 108 0.15 15.49 -2.36
N GLU A 109 -0.13 15.02 -1.15
CA GLU A 109 0.86 14.31 -0.32
C GLU A 109 1.34 13.03 -0.98
N GLU A 110 0.44 12.21 -1.54
CA GLU A 110 0.79 10.99 -2.29
C GLU A 110 1.71 11.30 -3.49
N ILE A 111 1.39 12.35 -4.26
CA ILE A 111 2.22 12.79 -5.39
C ILE A 111 3.59 13.27 -4.90
N ASN A 112 3.64 14.02 -3.80
CA ASN A 112 4.90 14.50 -3.23
C ASN A 112 5.76 13.35 -2.71
N GLN A 113 5.16 12.33 -2.10
CA GLN A 113 5.85 11.11 -1.67
C GLN A 113 6.44 10.37 -2.87
N ALA A 114 5.68 10.20 -3.96
CA ALA A 114 6.17 9.60 -5.19
C ALA A 114 7.35 10.39 -5.79
N LEU A 115 7.27 11.72 -5.82
CA LEU A 115 8.36 12.59 -6.28
C LEU A 115 9.60 12.55 -5.37
N ALA A 116 9.42 12.42 -4.05
CA ALA A 116 10.52 12.28 -3.12
C ALA A 116 11.23 10.93 -3.33
N ARG A 117 10.45 9.85 -3.46
CA ARG A 117 10.96 8.50 -3.73
C ARG A 117 11.69 8.42 -5.07
N SER A 118 11.18 9.05 -6.11
CA SER A 118 11.82 9.05 -7.44
C SER A 118 13.16 9.79 -7.48
N LYS A 119 13.42 10.67 -6.51
CA LYS A 119 14.66 11.44 -6.37
C LYS A 119 15.64 10.80 -5.39
N ALA A 120 15.21 9.82 -4.60
CA ALA A 120 16.09 9.11 -3.69
C ALA A 120 17.11 8.29 -4.49
N ASP A 121 18.33 8.18 -3.94
CA ASP A 121 19.38 7.39 -4.58
C ASP A 121 18.93 5.92 -4.66
N ALA A 122 18.74 5.43 -5.89
CA ALA A 122 18.43 4.03 -6.10
C ALA A 122 19.66 3.18 -5.77
N LEU A 123 19.46 2.11 -5.02
CA LEU A 123 20.49 1.10 -4.81
C LEU A 123 20.94 0.51 -6.15
N SER A 124 22.23 0.24 -6.29
CA SER A 124 22.71 -0.55 -7.43
C SER A 124 22.11 -1.95 -7.41
N GLU A 125 22.10 -2.65 -8.56
CA GLU A 125 21.60 -4.03 -8.63
C GLU A 125 22.29 -4.95 -7.62
N ASP A 126 23.60 -4.80 -7.44
CA ASP A 126 24.39 -5.57 -6.47
C ASP A 126 23.97 -5.26 -5.03
N GLN A 127 23.77 -3.98 -4.70
CA GLN A 127 23.33 -3.55 -3.38
C GLN A 127 21.91 -4.03 -3.07
N ALA A 128 21.00 -3.94 -4.05
CA ALA A 128 19.63 -4.44 -3.92
C ALA A 128 19.59 -5.97 -3.75
N ALA A 129 20.42 -6.71 -4.50
CA ALA A 129 20.56 -8.15 -4.34
C ALA A 129 21.08 -8.52 -2.95
N GLN A 130 22.07 -7.79 -2.45
CA GLN A 130 22.60 -7.98 -1.10
C GLN A 130 21.57 -7.66 -0.02
N LEU A 131 20.83 -6.56 -0.15
CA LEU A 131 19.73 -6.18 0.74
C LEU A 131 18.70 -7.31 0.86
N LYS A 132 18.23 -7.83 -0.29
CA LYS A 132 17.27 -8.94 -0.34
C LYS A 132 17.81 -10.20 0.35
N LYS A 133 19.06 -10.56 0.09
CA LYS A 133 19.71 -11.74 0.68
C LYS A 133 19.82 -11.63 2.20
N SER A 134 20.26 -10.48 2.70
CA SER A 134 20.37 -10.22 4.13
C SER A 134 19.00 -10.23 4.79
N TYR A 135 18.01 -9.56 4.21
CA TYR A 135 16.64 -9.54 4.73
C TYR A 135 16.01 -10.93 4.80
N ARG A 136 16.12 -11.75 3.73
CA ARG A 136 15.62 -13.13 3.73
C ARG A 136 16.21 -13.96 4.89
N SER A 137 17.50 -13.79 5.14
CA SER A 137 18.18 -14.50 6.23
C SER A 137 17.71 -14.04 7.61
N ILE A 138 17.41 -12.74 7.77
CA ILE A 138 16.84 -12.20 9.01
C ILE A 138 15.42 -12.72 9.22
N VAL A 139 14.56 -12.72 8.18
CA VAL A 139 13.19 -13.29 8.24
C VAL A 139 13.26 -14.74 8.72
N LYS A 140 14.13 -15.55 8.13
CA LYS A 140 14.31 -16.96 8.51
C LYS A 140 14.59 -17.14 10.01
N LYS A 141 15.39 -16.27 10.61
CA LYS A 141 15.86 -16.39 12.00
C LYS A 141 14.97 -15.69 13.03
N LEU A 142 14.35 -14.57 12.67
CA LEU A 142 13.64 -13.72 13.63
C LEU A 142 12.13 -13.60 13.38
N HIS A 143 11.57 -14.19 12.32
CA HIS A 143 10.13 -14.08 12.11
C HIS A 143 9.35 -14.85 13.19
N PRO A 144 8.37 -14.23 13.88
CA PRO A 144 7.62 -14.87 14.96
C PRO A 144 6.90 -16.16 14.55
N ASP A 145 6.37 -16.22 13.32
CA ASP A 145 5.64 -17.41 12.83
C ASP A 145 6.54 -18.62 12.57
N LEU A 146 7.80 -18.37 12.20
CA LEU A 146 8.84 -19.39 11.97
C LEU A 146 9.50 -19.79 13.29
N ASN A 147 9.70 -18.82 14.20
CA ASN A 147 10.41 -18.97 15.46
C ASN A 147 9.56 -18.43 16.63
N PRO A 148 8.61 -19.22 17.14
CA PRO A 148 7.66 -18.77 18.18
C PRO A 148 8.30 -18.40 19.53
N ASN A 149 9.55 -18.81 19.75
CA ASN A 149 10.26 -18.67 21.02
C ASN A 149 11.28 -17.51 21.04
N ILE A 150 11.24 -16.61 20.06
CA ILE A 150 12.09 -15.42 20.05
C ILE A 150 11.75 -14.48 21.21
N THR A 151 12.78 -13.83 21.73
CA THR A 151 12.70 -12.80 22.77
C THR A 151 12.09 -11.51 22.24
N GLU A 152 11.66 -10.63 23.13
CA GLU A 152 11.09 -9.34 22.73
C GLU A 152 12.11 -8.43 22.02
N ALA A 153 13.38 -8.47 22.45
CA ALA A 153 14.47 -7.74 21.80
C ALA A 153 14.72 -8.24 20.36
N GLU A 154 14.61 -9.55 20.13
CA GLU A 154 14.70 -10.14 18.78
C GLU A 154 13.53 -9.73 17.88
N LYS A 155 12.32 -9.60 18.44
CA LYS A 155 11.17 -9.07 17.69
C LYS A 155 11.36 -7.61 17.30
N GLU A 156 11.81 -6.77 18.24
CA GLU A 156 12.12 -5.37 17.92
C GLU A 156 13.20 -5.27 16.83
N MET A 157 14.22 -6.11 16.91
CA MET A 157 15.27 -6.19 15.88
C MET A 157 14.71 -6.62 14.51
N PHE A 158 13.72 -7.53 14.48
CA PHE A 158 13.01 -7.88 13.26
C PHE A 158 12.24 -6.69 12.68
N TYR A 159 11.51 -5.93 13.51
CA TYR A 159 10.79 -4.74 13.03
C TYR A 159 11.73 -3.69 12.45
N HIS A 160 12.87 -3.43 13.11
CA HIS A 160 13.91 -2.57 12.56
C HIS A 160 14.48 -3.07 11.23
N ALA A 161 14.64 -4.39 11.07
CA ALA A 161 15.07 -4.97 9.80
C ALA A 161 14.01 -4.80 8.71
N THR A 162 12.72 -4.90 9.04
CA THR A 162 11.62 -4.67 8.11
C THR A 162 11.56 -3.20 7.67
N ASP A 163 11.76 -2.25 8.57
CA ASP A 163 11.77 -0.83 8.22
C ASP A 163 12.99 -0.46 7.37
N ALA A 164 14.18 -0.96 7.74
CA ALA A 164 15.37 -0.82 6.92
C ALA A 164 15.21 -1.44 5.52
N TYR A 165 14.43 -2.52 5.39
CA TYR A 165 14.13 -3.12 4.09
C TYR A 165 13.24 -2.23 3.22
N LYS A 166 12.21 -1.62 3.82
CA LYS A 166 11.30 -0.67 3.12
C LYS A 166 12.06 0.55 2.61
N ASP A 167 12.96 1.07 3.43
CA ASP A 167 13.71 2.29 3.15
C ASP A 167 14.92 2.05 2.23
N GLY A 168 15.27 0.79 1.97
CA GLY A 168 16.47 0.45 1.20
C GLY A 168 17.77 0.72 1.97
N ASP A 169 17.72 0.76 3.30
CA ASP A 169 18.89 0.99 4.15
C ASP A 169 19.74 -0.28 4.27
N LEU A 170 20.67 -0.41 3.32
CA LEU A 170 21.62 -1.53 3.29
C LEU A 170 22.51 -1.57 4.53
N GLN A 171 22.88 -0.43 5.10
CA GLN A 171 23.80 -0.39 6.24
C GLN A 171 23.14 -0.98 7.48
N THR A 172 21.92 -0.55 7.78
CA THR A 172 21.16 -1.05 8.93
C THR A 172 20.82 -2.53 8.77
N ILE A 173 20.41 -2.97 7.57
CA ILE A 173 20.17 -4.39 7.30
C ILE A 173 21.44 -5.24 7.48
N GLN A 174 22.60 -4.76 7.01
CA GLN A 174 23.86 -5.50 7.18
C GLN A 174 24.25 -5.61 8.65
N LEU A 175 24.11 -4.54 9.42
CA LEU A 175 24.39 -4.54 10.86
C LEU A 175 23.52 -5.57 11.59
N ILE A 176 22.21 -5.56 11.34
CA ILE A 176 21.28 -6.53 11.95
C ILE A 176 21.62 -7.95 11.48
N PHE A 177 21.89 -8.13 10.20
CA PHE A 177 22.27 -9.41 9.64
C PHE A 177 23.52 -9.97 10.33
N GLU A 178 24.56 -9.17 10.56
CA GLU A 178 25.78 -9.60 11.25
C GLU A 178 25.50 -10.02 12.69
N ILE A 179 24.67 -9.28 13.42
CA ILE A 179 24.29 -9.61 14.80
C ILE A 179 23.53 -10.95 14.83
N VAL A 180 22.51 -11.10 13.99
CA VAL A 180 21.59 -12.26 13.96
C VAL A 180 22.24 -13.50 13.34
N CYS A 181 23.16 -13.30 12.39
CA CYS A 181 23.83 -14.38 11.67
C CYS A 181 25.21 -14.73 12.19
N SER A 182 25.77 -14.01 13.17
CA SER A 182 26.99 -14.40 13.87
C SER A 182 26.83 -15.77 14.57
N ASP A 183 27.89 -16.58 14.53
CA ASP A 183 27.94 -17.95 15.06
C ASP A 183 27.56 -17.97 16.56
N GLY A 184 26.35 -18.40 16.86
CA GLY A 184 25.87 -18.50 18.24
C GLY A 184 24.37 -18.75 18.39
N MET A 185 23.56 -18.38 17.40
CA MET A 185 22.13 -18.74 17.37
C MET A 185 21.91 -19.97 16.49
N GLU A 186 22.33 -21.14 16.97
CA GLU A 186 21.73 -22.39 16.51
C GLU A 186 20.30 -22.41 17.03
N SER A 187 19.34 -22.19 16.14
CA SER A 187 17.94 -22.56 16.39
C SER A 187 17.85 -24.09 16.39
N GLU A 188 18.39 -24.75 17.42
CA GLU A 188 17.89 -26.06 17.80
C GLU A 188 16.44 -25.85 18.26
N ALA A 189 15.52 -25.98 17.32
CA ALA A 189 14.10 -26.13 17.60
C ALA A 189 13.92 -27.45 18.37
N THR A 190 14.27 -27.43 19.65
CA THR A 190 13.84 -28.46 20.58
C THR A 190 12.33 -28.29 20.68
N LEU A 191 11.61 -29.13 19.93
CA LEU A 191 10.17 -29.35 20.06
C LEU A 191 9.88 -29.89 21.47
N LYS A 192 9.97 -29.01 22.48
CA LYS A 192 9.60 -29.31 23.85
C LYS A 192 8.10 -29.11 23.98
N GLY A 193 7.34 -30.19 23.81
CA GLY A 193 6.02 -30.35 24.41
C GLY A 193 4.79 -30.14 23.52
N LYS A 194 4.91 -29.85 22.23
CA LYS A 194 3.78 -29.89 21.27
C LYS A 194 3.85 -31.14 20.40
N SER A 195 2.69 -31.72 20.06
CA SER A 195 2.65 -32.83 19.09
C SER A 195 3.15 -32.31 17.74
N LEU A 196 4.04 -33.06 17.08
CA LEU A 196 4.50 -32.75 15.71
C LEU A 196 3.33 -32.50 14.76
N HIS A 197 2.19 -33.16 15.00
CA HIS A 197 0.99 -33.01 14.18
C HIS A 197 0.30 -31.64 14.34
N GLU A 198 0.22 -31.11 15.56
CA GLU A 198 -0.34 -29.77 15.82
C GLU A 198 0.50 -28.67 15.17
N GLU A 199 1.83 -28.87 15.15
CA GLU A 199 2.74 -27.93 14.49
C GLU A 199 2.61 -27.97 12.96
N VAL A 200 2.39 -29.15 12.37
CA VAL A 200 2.08 -29.27 10.93
C VAL A 200 0.79 -28.53 10.60
N GLU A 201 -0.29 -28.76 11.36
CA GLU A 201 -1.59 -28.11 11.12
C GLU A 201 -1.49 -26.58 11.27
N ARG A 202 -0.77 -26.10 12.29
CA ARG A 202 -0.48 -24.67 12.47
C ARG A 202 0.25 -24.08 11.27
N LEU A 203 1.32 -24.72 10.81
CA LEU A 203 2.13 -24.22 9.69
C LEU A 203 1.36 -24.27 8.37
N GLU A 204 0.55 -25.30 8.13
CA GLU A 204 -0.32 -25.39 6.94
C GLU A 204 -1.36 -24.26 6.94
N GLY A 205 -1.98 -23.96 8.09
CA GLY A 205 -2.89 -22.83 8.21
C GLY A 205 -2.23 -21.49 7.91
N LEU A 206 -1.01 -21.27 8.41
CA LEU A 206 -0.23 -20.05 8.13
C LEU A 206 0.16 -19.94 6.66
N VAL A 207 0.58 -21.03 6.03
CA VAL A 207 0.89 -21.06 4.60
C VAL A 207 -0.32 -20.65 3.78
N SER A 208 -1.49 -21.23 4.05
CA SER A 208 -2.73 -20.86 3.34
C SER A 208 -3.13 -19.40 3.59
N GLN A 209 -2.96 -18.91 4.82
CA GLN A 209 -3.23 -17.51 5.13
C GLN A 209 -2.34 -16.56 4.32
N ILE A 210 -1.02 -16.79 4.30
CA ILE A 210 -0.08 -15.92 3.59
C ILE A 210 -0.29 -16.00 2.08
N GLN A 211 -0.63 -17.17 1.54
CA GLN A 211 -1.00 -17.30 0.13
C GLN A 211 -2.21 -16.43 -0.22
N ASN A 212 -3.26 -16.46 0.62
CA ASN A 212 -4.42 -15.58 0.44
C ASN A 212 -4.05 -14.10 0.54
N GLU A 213 -3.15 -13.73 1.47
CA GLU A 213 -2.65 -12.36 1.57
C GLU A 213 -1.89 -11.92 0.32
N ILE A 214 -1.03 -12.78 -0.24
CA ILE A 214 -0.31 -12.51 -1.49
C ILE A 214 -1.29 -12.32 -2.66
N GLU A 215 -2.29 -13.20 -2.78
CA GLU A 215 -3.33 -13.09 -3.80
C GLU A 215 -4.14 -11.79 -3.65
N GLN A 216 -4.46 -11.40 -2.42
CA GLN A 216 -5.11 -10.13 -2.14
C GLN A 216 -4.26 -8.93 -2.56
N ILE A 217 -2.96 -8.93 -2.25
CA ILE A 217 -2.09 -7.83 -2.68
C ILE A 217 -2.02 -7.77 -4.22
N GLN A 218 -1.95 -8.92 -4.89
CA GLN A 218 -1.93 -8.98 -6.36
C GLN A 218 -3.26 -8.55 -7.03
N THR A 219 -4.37 -8.61 -6.29
CA THR A 219 -5.70 -8.24 -6.77
C THR A 219 -6.19 -6.89 -6.24
N THR A 220 -5.28 -6.10 -5.66
CA THR A 220 -5.59 -4.76 -5.16
C THR A 220 -4.58 -3.72 -5.68
N PRO A 221 -4.95 -2.43 -5.72
CA PRO A 221 -3.97 -1.37 -5.84
C PRO A 221 -3.00 -1.40 -4.64
N PRO A 222 -1.69 -1.14 -4.85
CA PRO A 222 -1.09 -0.66 -6.09
C PRO A 222 -0.78 -1.73 -7.15
N TYR A 223 -0.76 -3.03 -6.82
CA TYR A 223 -0.25 -4.06 -7.74
C TYR A 223 -0.99 -4.11 -9.09
N ILE A 224 -2.32 -3.98 -9.06
CA ILE A 224 -3.15 -3.94 -10.29
C ILE A 224 -2.72 -2.83 -11.24
N TRP A 225 -2.20 -1.72 -10.74
CA TRP A 225 -1.77 -0.61 -11.59
C TRP A 225 -0.58 -0.96 -12.50
N SER A 226 0.13 -2.04 -12.22
CA SER A 226 1.18 -2.57 -13.10
C SER A 226 0.70 -2.78 -14.54
N ILE A 227 -0.59 -3.07 -14.77
CA ILE A 227 -1.15 -3.22 -16.11
C ILE A 227 -1.02 -1.93 -16.93
N TYR A 228 -1.14 -0.75 -16.30
CA TYR A 228 -1.02 0.54 -16.97
C TYR A 228 0.43 0.99 -17.15
N LEU A 229 1.37 0.34 -16.48
CA LEU A 229 2.80 0.62 -16.61
C LEU A 229 3.47 -0.28 -17.65
N THR A 230 2.99 -1.50 -17.78
CA THR A 230 3.57 -2.53 -18.66
C THR A 230 2.91 -2.56 -20.04
N ASP A 231 1.61 -2.29 -20.13
CA ASP A 231 0.87 -2.30 -21.38
C ASP A 231 0.66 -0.87 -21.89
N GLU A 232 1.43 -0.49 -22.92
CA GLU A 232 1.34 0.84 -23.54
C GLU A 232 -0.06 1.13 -24.11
N THR A 233 -0.81 0.11 -24.56
CA THR A 233 -2.17 0.34 -25.06
C THR A 233 -3.10 0.80 -23.95
N LYS A 234 -3.16 0.04 -22.85
CA LYS A 234 -3.96 0.40 -21.65
C LYS A 234 -3.53 1.70 -21.02
N LYS A 235 -2.23 1.99 -21.03
CA LYS A 235 -1.68 3.28 -20.58
C LYS A 235 -2.25 4.44 -21.37
N THR A 236 -2.19 4.35 -22.70
CA THR A 236 -2.73 5.40 -23.58
C THR A 236 -4.24 5.56 -23.44
N GLU A 237 -4.97 4.45 -23.39
CA GLU A 237 -6.42 4.45 -23.15
C GLU A 237 -6.77 5.16 -21.84
N LYS A 238 -6.06 4.85 -20.75
CA LYS A 238 -6.30 5.49 -19.45
C LYS A 238 -5.98 6.98 -19.46
N LEU A 239 -4.90 7.39 -20.12
CA LEU A 239 -4.55 8.81 -20.24
C LEU A 239 -5.61 9.58 -21.04
N ASP A 240 -6.12 8.99 -22.10
CA ASP A 240 -7.13 9.64 -22.95
C ASP A 240 -8.49 9.69 -22.25
N GLU A 241 -8.88 8.63 -21.52
CA GLU A 241 -10.06 8.61 -20.63
C GLU A 241 -9.99 9.77 -19.62
N LEU A 242 -8.89 9.87 -18.86
CA LEU A 242 -8.72 10.92 -17.85
C LEU A 242 -8.81 12.33 -18.46
N LYS A 243 -8.19 12.55 -19.62
CA LYS A 243 -8.23 13.86 -20.31
C LYS A 243 -9.64 14.18 -20.80
N GLN A 244 -10.36 13.19 -21.33
CA GLN A 244 -11.73 13.37 -21.77
C GLN A 244 -12.61 13.75 -20.58
N ASP A 245 -12.55 13.00 -19.48
CA ASP A 245 -13.33 13.26 -18.28
C ASP A 245 -13.04 14.66 -17.71
N ILE A 246 -11.78 15.07 -17.68
CA ILE A 246 -11.39 16.43 -17.26
C ILE A 246 -12.08 17.48 -18.15
N GLU A 247 -12.07 17.30 -19.46
CA GLU A 247 -12.69 18.26 -20.38
C GLU A 247 -14.22 18.28 -20.23
N GLU A 248 -14.86 17.13 -20.02
CA GLU A 248 -16.28 17.04 -19.72
C GLU A 248 -16.64 17.81 -18.44
N PHE A 249 -15.85 17.64 -17.36
CA PHE A 249 -16.05 18.42 -16.14
C PHE A 249 -15.79 19.92 -16.36
N LYS A 250 -14.77 20.31 -17.12
CA LYS A 250 -14.51 21.72 -17.45
C LYS A 250 -15.69 22.35 -18.19
N GLN A 251 -16.29 21.65 -19.13
CA GLN A 251 -17.50 22.11 -19.82
C GLN A 251 -18.69 22.21 -18.86
N ALA A 252 -18.90 21.20 -18.01
CA ALA A 252 -19.96 21.21 -17.01
C ALA A 252 -19.81 22.38 -16.03
N ILE A 253 -18.59 22.68 -15.59
CA ILE A 253 -18.26 23.84 -14.74
C ILE A 253 -18.65 25.14 -15.43
N ARG A 254 -18.25 25.35 -16.69
CA ARG A 254 -18.60 26.57 -17.45
C ARG A 254 -20.10 26.77 -17.53
N ILE A 255 -20.85 25.70 -17.83
CA ILE A 255 -22.31 25.74 -17.89
C ILE A 255 -22.92 26.11 -16.53
N GLN A 256 -22.40 25.57 -15.42
CA GLN A 256 -22.87 25.94 -14.08
C GLN A 256 -22.56 27.40 -13.74
N GLU A 257 -21.37 27.90 -14.09
CA GLU A 257 -20.97 29.29 -13.87
C GLU A 257 -21.90 30.26 -14.65
N GLU A 258 -22.12 30.01 -15.95
CA GLU A 258 -23.02 30.81 -16.79
C GLU A 258 -24.45 30.83 -16.24
N TYR A 259 -24.96 29.69 -15.77
CA TYR A 259 -26.30 29.62 -15.20
C TYR A 259 -26.39 30.40 -13.87
N ILE A 260 -25.40 30.29 -12.99
CA ILE A 260 -25.38 31.09 -11.76
C ILE A 260 -25.37 32.59 -12.10
N GLU A 261 -24.60 33.02 -13.11
CA GLU A 261 -24.60 34.41 -13.56
C GLU A 261 -25.97 34.87 -14.07
N GLN A 262 -26.64 34.05 -14.89
CA GLN A 262 -27.99 34.35 -15.38
C GLN A 262 -28.99 34.46 -14.23
N LEU A 263 -29.00 33.51 -13.29
CA LEU A 263 -29.86 33.55 -12.12
C LEU A 263 -29.67 34.80 -11.28
N MET A 264 -28.43 35.24 -11.11
CA MET A 264 -28.11 36.45 -10.35
C MET A 264 -28.55 37.72 -11.08
N ARG A 265 -28.53 37.74 -12.43
CA ARG A 265 -29.05 38.86 -13.23
C ARG A 265 -30.58 38.95 -13.14
N ASP A 266 -31.27 37.82 -13.21
CA ASP A 266 -32.73 37.77 -13.16
C ASP A 266 -33.30 38.05 -11.76
N ALA A 267 -32.48 37.91 -10.71
CA ALA A 267 -32.85 38.17 -9.32
C ALA A 267 -32.64 39.62 -8.85
N THR A 268 -32.00 40.46 -9.67
CA THR A 268 -31.81 41.92 -9.45
C THR A 268 -32.92 42.75 -10.08
#